data_AF-A0A3E2DB53-F1
#
_entry.id   AF-A0A3E2DB53-F1
#
_cell.length_a   1.000
_cell.length_b   1.000
_cell.length_c   1.000
_cell.angle_alpha   90.00
_cell.angle_beta   90.00
_cell.angle_gamma   90.00
#
_symmetry.space_group_name_H-M   'P 1'
#
loop_
_entity.id
_entity.type
_entity.pdbx_description
1 polymer ?
#
loop_
_entity_poly.entity_id
_entity_poly.type
_entity_poly.pdbx_seq_one_letter_code
_entity_poly.pdbx_strand_id
1 'polypeptide(L)'
;QKQVVEYVKRFLPEHGKAHLAGNSVGSDKKFLDRYMPDLMANLHYRVIDVSTLKEISRRLYPDVYRNKPAKHGGHRALADIIESIDELRYYRDMMFVTAPGPSESQAKAGAQHVESTSLLRDYERRGEALEDVNSAEKRDY
;
A
#
# COMPACT_ATOMS: atom_id res chain seq x y z
N GLN A 1 1.73 -3.56 -26.46
CA GLN A 1 1.41 -2.52 -25.46
C GLN A 1 0.11 -1.76 -25.73
N LYS A 2 -0.11 -1.21 -26.94
CA LYS A 2 -1.26 -0.36 -27.29
C LYS A 2 -2.63 -0.88 -26.81
N GLN A 3 -2.97 -2.14 -27.08
CA GLN A 3 -4.24 -2.76 -26.65
C GLN A 3 -4.45 -2.70 -25.13
N VAL A 4 -3.40 -2.95 -24.33
CA VAL A 4 -3.49 -2.90 -22.86
C VAL A 4 -3.69 -1.46 -22.38
N VAL A 5 -2.97 -0.51 -22.97
CA VAL A 5 -3.11 0.92 -22.62
C VAL A 5 -4.52 1.41 -22.93
N GLU A 6 -5.05 1.10 -24.12
CA GLU A 6 -6.42 1.46 -24.52
C GLU A 6 -7.46 0.81 -23.59
N TYR A 7 -7.24 -0.45 -23.20
CA TYR A 7 -8.11 -1.12 -22.25
C TYR A 7 -8.13 -0.41 -20.89
N VAL A 8 -6.95 -0.17 -20.31
CA VAL A 8 -6.77 0.39 -18.96
C VAL A 8 -7.26 1.84 -18.87
N LYS A 9 -7.03 2.66 -19.90
CA LYS A 9 -7.42 4.08 -19.92
C LYS A 9 -8.90 4.31 -19.63
N ARG A 10 -9.77 3.37 -19.96
CA ARG A 10 -11.22 3.45 -19.72
C ARG A 10 -11.60 3.37 -18.24
N PHE A 11 -10.68 2.92 -17.38
CA PHE A 11 -10.90 2.73 -15.94
C PHE A 11 -10.08 3.69 -15.09
N LEU A 12 -9.27 4.57 -15.70
CA LEU A 12 -8.48 5.53 -14.95
C LEU A 12 -9.39 6.64 -14.40
N PRO A 13 -9.09 7.16 -13.20
CA PRO A 13 -9.88 8.24 -12.62
C PRO A 13 -9.74 9.52 -13.45
N GLU A 14 -10.78 10.36 -13.47
CA GLU A 14 -10.75 11.68 -14.12
C GLU A 14 -9.71 12.61 -13.47
N HIS A 15 -9.44 12.42 -12.18
CA HIS A 15 -8.46 13.17 -11.39
C HIS A 15 -7.49 12.22 -10.67
N GLY A 16 -6.21 12.57 -10.66
CA GLY A 16 -5.15 11.76 -10.05
C GLY A 16 -4.63 10.64 -10.94
N LYS A 17 -3.88 9.69 -10.35
CA LYS A 17 -3.35 8.51 -11.06
C LYS A 17 -3.70 7.21 -10.33
N ALA A 18 -4.08 6.19 -11.08
CA ALA A 18 -4.33 4.86 -10.54
C ALA A 18 -3.04 4.19 -10.07
N HIS A 19 -3.13 3.33 -9.06
CA HIS A 19 -1.98 2.59 -8.53
C HIS A 19 -1.87 1.22 -9.19
N LEU A 20 -0.64 0.76 -9.44
CA LEU A 20 -0.39 -0.64 -9.76
C LEU A 20 -0.53 -1.48 -8.47
N ALA A 21 -1.32 -2.55 -8.52
CA ALA A 21 -1.66 -3.36 -7.35
C ALA A 21 -1.60 -4.86 -7.64
N GLY A 22 -1.26 -5.65 -6.63
CA GLY A 22 -1.19 -7.11 -6.70
C GLY A 22 -0.29 -7.71 -5.63
N ASN A 23 -0.14 -9.03 -5.61
CA ASN A 23 0.85 -9.70 -4.78
C ASN A 23 2.25 -9.60 -5.38
N SER A 24 3.24 -9.17 -4.58
CA SER A 24 4.65 -9.12 -4.98
C SER A 24 4.86 -8.28 -6.25
N VAL A 25 4.01 -7.26 -6.42
CA VAL A 25 3.86 -6.47 -7.65
C VAL A 25 5.11 -5.65 -7.98
N GLY A 26 6.05 -5.51 -7.03
CA GLY A 26 7.35 -4.91 -7.29
C GLY A 26 8.14 -5.62 -8.40
N SER A 27 7.98 -6.93 -8.56
CA SER A 27 8.60 -7.68 -9.67
C SER A 27 7.95 -7.34 -11.01
N ASP A 28 6.62 -7.31 -11.06
CA ASP A 28 5.86 -6.94 -12.25
C ASP A 28 6.16 -5.51 -12.66
N LYS A 29 6.23 -4.59 -11.69
CA LYS A 29 6.57 -3.18 -11.91
C LYS A 29 7.90 -3.04 -12.63
N LYS A 30 8.96 -3.75 -12.22
CA LYS A 30 10.27 -3.71 -12.88
C LYS A 30 10.17 -4.13 -14.35
N PHE A 31 9.36 -5.14 -14.64
CA PHE A 31 9.12 -5.59 -16.00
C PHE A 31 8.33 -4.54 -16.80
N LEU A 32 7.26 -4.00 -16.24
CA LEU A 32 6.42 -2.98 -16.88
C LEU A 32 7.16 -1.66 -17.10
N ASP A 33 8.00 -1.22 -16.16
CA ASP A 33 8.84 -0.02 -16.32
C ASP A 33 9.76 -0.16 -17.55
N ARG A 34 10.31 -1.36 -17.78
CA ARG A 34 11.23 -1.62 -18.89
C ARG A 34 10.52 -1.85 -20.22
N TYR A 35 9.45 -2.64 -20.22
CA TYR A 35 8.84 -3.17 -21.45
C TYR A 35 7.49 -2.55 -21.80
N MET A 36 6.88 -1.80 -20.86
CA MET A 36 5.59 -1.13 -21.05
C MET A 36 5.58 0.31 -20.49
N PRO A 37 6.53 1.17 -20.89
CA PRO A 37 6.69 2.52 -20.32
C PRO A 37 5.45 3.42 -20.51
N ASP A 38 4.82 3.41 -21.69
CA ASP A 38 3.56 4.16 -21.90
C ASP A 38 2.44 3.72 -20.95
N LEU A 39 2.40 2.46 -20.51
CA LEU A 39 1.39 2.03 -19.54
C LEU A 39 1.73 2.64 -18.17
N MET A 40 2.99 2.51 -17.74
CA MET A 40 3.45 3.06 -16.46
C MET A 40 3.31 4.58 -16.38
N ALA A 41 3.44 5.31 -17.50
CA ALA A 41 3.21 6.75 -17.54
C ALA A 41 1.80 7.18 -17.10
N ASN A 42 0.80 6.30 -17.32
CA ASN A 42 -0.59 6.52 -16.92
C ASN A 42 -0.87 6.15 -15.46
N LEU A 43 0.07 5.50 -14.77
CA LEU A 43 -0.09 5.03 -13.40
C LEU A 43 0.74 5.88 -12.42
N HIS A 44 0.36 5.82 -11.15
CA HIS A 44 1.12 6.42 -10.06
C HIS A 44 2.41 5.63 -9.82
N TYR A 45 3.45 6.29 -9.29
CA TYR A 45 4.74 5.65 -9.06
C TYR A 45 4.72 4.68 -7.88
N ARG A 46 3.84 4.94 -6.88
CA ARG A 46 3.61 4.04 -5.74
C ARG A 46 2.79 2.83 -6.17
N VAL A 47 2.96 1.74 -5.43
CA VAL A 47 2.24 0.48 -5.66
C VAL A 47 1.47 0.08 -4.42
N ILE A 48 0.43 -0.73 -4.62
CA ILE A 48 -0.30 -1.41 -3.53
C ILE A 48 0.11 -2.88 -3.57
N ASP A 49 1.10 -3.25 -2.77
CA ASP A 49 1.60 -4.63 -2.70
C ASP A 49 0.93 -5.42 -1.56
N VAL A 50 0.05 -6.35 -1.93
CA VAL A 50 -0.70 -7.20 -0.98
C VAL A 50 0.25 -8.08 -0.17
N SER A 51 1.41 -8.47 -0.73
CA SER A 51 2.39 -9.27 0.01
C SER A 51 3.01 -8.51 1.17
N THR A 52 2.95 -7.17 1.20
CA THR A 52 3.34 -6.37 2.37
C THR A 52 2.44 -6.67 3.56
N LEU A 53 1.11 -6.70 3.36
CA LEU A 53 0.15 -7.03 4.41
C LEU A 53 0.29 -8.48 4.87
N LYS A 54 0.59 -9.39 3.95
CA LYS A 54 0.92 -10.79 4.29
C LYS A 54 2.13 -10.89 5.21
N GLU A 55 3.20 -10.14 4.94
CA GLU A 55 4.40 -10.17 5.80
C GLU A 55 4.17 -9.49 7.16
N ILE A 56 3.33 -8.46 7.23
CA ILE A 56 2.90 -7.83 8.49
C ILE A 56 2.04 -8.81 9.29
N SER A 57 1.01 -9.41 8.68
CA SER A 57 0.14 -10.38 9.34
C SER A 57 0.93 -11.57 9.89
N ARG A 58 1.95 -12.05 9.19
CA ARG A 58 2.81 -13.14 9.67
C ARG A 58 3.49 -12.82 11.00
N ARG A 59 3.83 -11.56 11.26
CA ARG A 59 4.57 -11.12 12.46
C ARG A 59 3.65 -10.65 13.57
N LEU A 60 2.63 -9.87 13.22
CA LEU A 60 1.76 -9.20 14.19
C LEU A 60 0.44 -9.95 14.43
N TYR A 61 -0.01 -10.77 13.47
CA TYR A 61 -1.31 -11.45 13.50
C TYR A 61 -1.20 -12.92 13.03
N PRO A 62 -0.50 -13.80 13.78
CA PRO A 62 -0.20 -15.17 13.31
C PRO A 62 -1.44 -15.99 12.92
N ASP A 63 -2.57 -15.81 13.63
CA ASP A 63 -3.83 -16.47 13.29
C ASP A 63 -4.41 -16.00 11.95
N VAL A 64 -4.36 -14.70 11.67
CA VAL A 64 -4.78 -14.14 10.38
C VAL A 64 -3.90 -14.71 9.26
N TYR A 65 -2.58 -14.78 9.48
CA TYR A 65 -1.67 -15.35 8.48
C TYR A 65 -1.94 -16.83 8.19
N ARG A 66 -2.24 -17.63 9.24
CA ARG A 66 -2.54 -19.06 9.11
C ARG A 66 -3.86 -19.34 8.39
N ASN A 67 -4.84 -18.46 8.54
CA ASN A 67 -6.19 -18.64 8.01
C ASN A 67 -6.48 -17.82 6.74
N LYS A 68 -5.47 -17.23 6.11
CA LYS A 68 -5.65 -16.57 4.80
C LYS A 68 -6.18 -17.57 3.75
N PRO A 69 -7.00 -17.13 2.79
CA PRO A 69 -7.54 -17.99 1.74
C PRO A 69 -6.45 -18.79 1.01
N ALA A 70 -6.74 -20.05 0.72
CA ALA A 70 -5.85 -20.89 -0.07
C ALA A 70 -5.85 -20.43 -1.54
N LYS A 71 -4.71 -20.59 -2.20
CA LYS A 71 -4.60 -20.38 -3.65
C LYS A 71 -5.10 -21.62 -4.39
N HIS A 72 -5.88 -21.40 -5.43
CA HIS A 72 -6.52 -22.42 -6.25
C HIS A 72 -6.22 -22.27 -7.76
N GLY A 73 -5.53 -21.20 -8.15
CA GLY A 73 -5.24 -20.82 -9.53
C GLY A 73 -4.08 -21.60 -10.13
N GLY A 74 -4.34 -22.32 -11.23
CA GLY A 74 -3.34 -23.02 -12.04
C GLY A 74 -2.43 -22.09 -12.86
N HIS A 75 -1.80 -21.11 -12.20
CA HIS A 75 -0.80 -20.18 -12.75
C HIS A 75 -1.26 -19.33 -13.95
N ARG A 76 -2.57 -19.01 -14.03
CA ARG A 76 -3.08 -18.05 -15.01
C ARG A 76 -3.15 -16.66 -14.40
N ALA A 77 -2.67 -15.65 -15.13
CA ALA A 77 -2.62 -14.26 -14.67
C ALA A 77 -3.95 -13.74 -14.11
N LEU A 78 -5.09 -14.02 -14.76
CA LEU A 78 -6.40 -13.59 -14.26
C LEU A 78 -6.76 -14.26 -12.92
N ALA A 79 -6.42 -15.53 -12.74
CA ALA A 79 -6.65 -16.23 -11.48
C ALA A 79 -5.78 -15.63 -10.36
N ASP A 80 -4.50 -15.38 -10.65
CA ASP A 80 -3.57 -14.76 -9.70
C ASP A 80 -4.02 -13.33 -9.29
N ILE A 81 -4.59 -12.55 -10.22
CA ILE A 81 -5.17 -11.22 -9.93
C ILE A 81 -6.37 -11.34 -9.00
N ILE A 82 -7.31 -12.25 -9.30
CA ILE A 82 -8.51 -12.45 -8.47
C ILE A 82 -8.12 -12.90 -7.06
N GLU A 83 -7.17 -13.84 -6.95
CA GLU A 83 -6.65 -14.28 -5.65
C GLU A 83 -5.98 -13.14 -4.87
N SER A 84 -5.26 -12.25 -5.56
CA SER A 84 -4.66 -11.07 -4.91
C SER A 84 -5.72 -10.13 -4.34
N ILE A 85 -6.83 -9.95 -5.06
CA ILE A 85 -7.97 -9.13 -4.62
C ILE A 85 -8.64 -9.78 -3.39
N ASP A 86 -8.89 -11.09 -3.42
CA ASP A 86 -9.53 -11.79 -2.31
C ASP A 86 -8.63 -11.85 -1.07
N GLU A 87 -7.31 -12.02 -1.25
CA GLU A 87 -6.34 -11.91 -0.14
C GLU A 87 -6.35 -10.50 0.47
N LEU A 88 -6.41 -9.44 -0.35
CA LEU A 88 -6.52 -8.06 0.15
C LEU A 88 -7.85 -7.82 0.89
N ARG A 89 -8.96 -8.37 0.40
CA ARG A 89 -10.26 -8.30 1.09
C ARG A 89 -10.21 -8.98 2.45
N TYR A 90 -9.60 -10.16 2.53
CA TYR A 90 -9.39 -10.87 3.78
C TYR A 90 -8.58 -10.03 4.79
N TYR A 91 -7.46 -9.43 4.35
CA TYR A 91 -6.67 -8.57 5.25
C TYR A 91 -7.42 -7.31 5.67
N ARG A 92 -8.18 -6.68 4.77
CA ARG A 92 -9.04 -5.54 5.11
C ARG A 92 -9.98 -5.90 6.27
N ASP A 93 -10.61 -7.06 6.21
CA ASP A 93 -11.62 -7.46 7.20
C ASP A 93 -10.98 -7.93 8.53
N MET A 94 -9.76 -8.47 8.51
CA MET A 94 -9.11 -9.06 9.69
C MET A 94 -8.06 -8.18 10.38
N MET A 95 -7.45 -7.22 9.67
CA MET A 95 -6.33 -6.41 10.19
C MET A 95 -6.67 -4.93 10.40
N PHE A 96 -7.74 -4.43 9.78
CA PHE A 96 -8.09 -3.02 9.82
C PHE A 96 -9.38 -2.78 10.60
N VAL A 97 -9.53 -1.56 11.12
CA VAL A 97 -10.75 -1.15 11.80
C VAL A 97 -11.91 -1.15 10.80
N THR A 98 -13.01 -1.81 11.15
CA THR A 98 -14.20 -1.90 10.31
C THR A 98 -14.86 -0.53 10.11
N ALA A 99 -15.56 -0.37 8.98
CA ALA A 99 -16.30 0.85 8.69
C ALA A 99 -17.30 1.19 9.82
N PRO A 100 -17.46 2.48 10.19
CA PRO A 100 -16.97 3.67 9.50
C PRO A 100 -15.49 4.02 9.76
N GLY A 101 -14.76 3.22 10.54
CA GLY A 101 -13.40 3.52 10.97
C GLY A 101 -13.35 4.56 12.09
N PRO A 102 -12.14 4.96 12.53
CA PRO A 102 -11.97 5.99 13.55
C PRO A 102 -12.51 7.35 13.10
N SER A 103 -13.15 8.09 14.01
CA SER A 103 -13.50 9.50 13.80
C SER A 103 -12.24 10.37 13.64
N GLU A 104 -12.39 11.60 13.12
CA GLU A 104 -11.29 12.57 13.05
C GLU A 104 -10.65 12.80 14.43
N SER A 105 -11.45 12.88 15.50
CA SER A 105 -10.94 13.04 16.87
C SER A 105 -10.15 11.82 17.35
N GLN A 106 -10.61 10.60 17.05
CA GLN A 106 -9.89 9.37 17.37
C GLN A 106 -8.58 9.27 16.59
N ALA A 107 -8.59 9.63 15.30
CA ALA A 107 -7.40 9.63 14.46
C ALA A 107 -6.36 10.65 14.97
N LYS A 108 -6.78 11.87 15.34
CA LYS A 108 -5.90 12.89 15.94
C LYS A 108 -5.29 12.43 17.26
N ALA A 109 -6.10 11.83 18.14
CA ALA A 109 -5.61 11.31 19.41
C ALA A 109 -4.58 10.18 19.21
N GLY A 110 -4.82 9.28 18.24
CA GLY A 110 -3.87 8.23 17.87
C GLY A 110 -2.54 8.81 17.36
N ALA A 111 -2.59 9.83 16.50
CA ALA A 111 -1.40 10.52 16.02
C ALA A 111 -0.60 11.16 17.17
N GLN A 112 -1.26 11.90 18.06
CA GLN A 112 -0.63 12.53 19.24
C GLN A 112 0.03 11.49 20.16
N HIS A 113 -0.62 10.34 20.35
CA HIS A 113 -0.04 9.27 21.15
C HIS A 113 1.26 8.71 20.53
N VAL A 114 1.27 8.45 19.22
CA VAL A 114 2.48 8.00 18.52
C VAL A 114 3.57 9.08 18.55
N GLU A 115 3.23 10.34 18.32
CA GLU A 115 4.18 11.46 18.43
C GLU A 115 4.79 11.57 19.83
N SER A 116 3.99 11.37 20.89
CA SER A 116 4.47 11.43 22.27
C SER A 116 5.50 10.35 22.63
N THR A 117 5.49 9.23 21.88
CA THR A 117 6.41 8.09 22.03
C THR A 117 7.43 8.00 20.89
N SER A 118 7.50 9.02 20.04
CA SER A 118 8.38 9.03 18.88
C SER A 118 9.85 9.15 19.30
N LEU A 119 10.67 8.22 18.80
CA LEU A 119 12.11 8.24 19.00
C LEU A 119 12.75 9.51 18.44
N LEU A 120 12.27 10.03 17.30
CA LEU A 120 12.78 11.28 16.75
C LEU A 120 12.66 12.44 17.76
N ARG A 121 11.51 12.53 18.44
CA ARG A 121 11.27 13.54 19.47
C ARG A 121 12.14 13.29 20.71
N ASP A 122 12.47 12.03 21.03
CA ASP A 122 13.45 11.72 22.08
C ASP A 122 14.85 12.22 21.73
N TYR A 123 15.30 12.06 20.49
CA TYR A 123 16.59 12.58 20.00
C TYR A 123 16.64 14.11 20.08
N GLU A 124 15.60 14.80 19.62
CA GLU A 124 15.49 16.26 19.72
C GLU A 124 15.55 16.76 21.17
N ARG A 125 14.82 16.12 22.10
CA ARG A 125 14.85 16.48 23.54
C ARG A 125 16.23 16.30 24.17
N ARG A 126 17.03 15.38 23.66
CA ARG A 126 18.42 15.14 24.12
C ARG A 126 19.43 16.10 23.50
N GLY A 127 18.99 17.03 22.64
CA GLY A 127 19.86 17.96 21.92
C GLY A 127 20.56 17.34 20.71
N GLU A 128 20.16 16.13 20.32
CA GLU A 128 20.66 15.41 19.14
C GLU A 128 19.65 15.54 18.00
N ALA A 129 19.27 16.78 17.66
CA ALA A 129 18.29 17.02 16.60
C ALA A 129 18.77 16.41 15.27
N LEU A 130 17.95 15.52 14.71
CA LEU A 130 18.21 14.85 13.42
C LEU A 130 17.65 15.64 12.24
N GLU A 131 16.90 16.72 12.51
CA GLU A 131 16.31 17.61 11.51
C GLU A 131 16.97 19.00 11.57
N ASP A 132 17.17 19.60 10.39
CA ASP A 132 17.52 21.01 10.29
C ASP A 132 16.26 21.84 10.54
N VAL A 133 16.34 22.76 11.50
CA VAL A 133 15.21 23.56 12.02
C VAL A 133 14.54 24.43 10.95
N ASN A 134 15.19 24.59 9.79
CA ASN A 134 14.72 25.34 8.62
C ASN A 134 14.17 24.46 7.49
N SER A 135 14.04 23.16 7.67
CA SER A 135 13.47 22.30 6.63
C SER A 135 11.95 22.51 6.53
N ALA A 136 11.49 22.99 5.39
CA ALA A 136 10.05 23.17 5.14
C ALA A 136 9.34 21.81 5.24
N GLU A 137 8.16 21.77 5.87
CA GLU A 137 7.29 20.59 5.85
C GLU A 137 7.12 20.13 4.40
N LYS A 138 7.60 18.92 4.11
CA LYS A 138 7.36 18.29 2.81
C LYS A 138 5.87 18.01 2.74
N ARG A 139 5.16 18.76 1.89
CA ARG A 139 3.78 18.41 1.53
C ARG A 139 3.79 16.97 1.00
N ASP A 140 3.01 16.11 1.63
CA ASP A 140 2.65 14.85 1.01
C ASP A 140 1.88 15.15 -0.30
N TYR A 141 2.28 14.47 -1.36
CA TYR A 141 1.84 14.67 -2.75
C TYR A 141 0.31 14.65 -2.91
#